data_AF-A0A7X8LEL1-F1
#
_entry.id   AF-A0A7X8LEL1-F1
#
_cell.length_a   1.000
_cell.length_b   1.000
_cell.length_c   1.000
_cell.angle_alpha   90.00
_cell.angle_beta   90.00
_cell.angle_gamma   90.00
#
_symmetry.space_group_name_H-M   'P 1'
#
loop_
_entity.id
_entity.type
_entity.pdbx_description
1 polymer ?
#
loop_
_entity_poly.entity_id
_entity_poly.type
_entity_poly.pdbx_seq_one_letter_code
_entity_poly.pdbx_strand_id
1 'polypeptide(L)' 'GSTIGPISSTQLDISSVDIGNPILGMHSIKELGGVRDHFNIYRSFKKFYEL' A
#
# COMPACT_ATOMS: atom_id res chain seq x y z
N GLY A 1 7.43 8.31 -9.36
CA GLY A 1 7.24 6.90 -9.04
C GLY A 1 5.89 6.48 -9.55
N SER A 2 5.83 5.42 -10.33
CA SER A 2 4.56 4.82 -10.76
C SER A 2 4.32 3.56 -9.94
N THR A 3 3.07 3.19 -9.75
CA THR A 3 2.63 1.95 -9.11
C THR A 3 2.08 1.00 -10.17
N ILE A 4 1.74 -0.23 -9.76
CA ILE A 4 1.10 -1.21 -10.64
C ILE A 4 -0.42 -1.02 -10.75
N GLY A 5 -1.06 -0.23 -9.87
CA GLY A 5 -2.51 -0.04 -9.83
C GLY A 5 -3.15 0.31 -11.18
N PRO A 6 -2.60 1.29 -11.94
CA PRO A 6 -3.10 1.63 -13.27
C PRO A 6 -2.94 0.49 -14.31
N ILE A 7 -1.86 -0.29 -14.20
CA ILE A 7 -1.63 -1.45 -15.07
C ILE A 7 -2.64 -2.55 -14.72
N SER A 8 -2.86 -2.81 -13.44
CA SER A 8 -3.82 -3.82 -12.98
C SER A 8 -5.26 -3.47 -13.38
N SER A 9 -5.70 -2.22 -13.25
CA SER A 9 -7.06 -1.80 -13.66
C SER A 9 -7.29 -1.75 -15.16
N THR A 10 -6.22 -1.71 -15.97
CA THR A 10 -6.34 -1.75 -17.45
C THR A 10 -6.34 -3.18 -17.98
N GLN A 11 -5.67 -4.10 -17.30
CA GLN A 11 -5.59 -5.52 -17.69
C GLN A 11 -6.73 -6.35 -17.12
N LEU A 12 -7.25 -5.98 -15.96
CA LEU A 12 -8.38 -6.64 -15.30
C LEU A 12 -9.51 -5.62 -15.20
N ASP A 13 -10.73 -6.02 -15.56
CA ASP A 13 -11.94 -5.19 -15.42
C ASP A 13 -12.41 -5.17 -13.95
N ILE A 14 -11.53 -4.70 -13.07
CA ILE A 14 -11.71 -4.62 -11.63
C ILE A 14 -11.23 -3.23 -11.18
N SER A 15 -12.08 -2.52 -10.44
CA SER A 15 -11.70 -1.23 -9.86
C SER A 15 -10.55 -1.41 -8.87
N SER A 16 -9.46 -0.66 -9.05
CA SER A 16 -8.27 -0.71 -8.19
C SER A 16 -8.10 0.59 -7.40
N VAL A 17 -7.53 0.47 -6.21
CA VAL A 17 -7.07 1.60 -5.41
C VAL A 17 -5.69 1.28 -4.85
N ASP A 18 -4.72 2.15 -5.11
CA ASP A 18 -3.38 2.01 -4.54
C ASP A 18 -3.37 2.56 -3.11
N ILE A 19 -2.91 1.74 -2.17
CA ILE A 19 -2.69 2.13 -0.77
C ILE A 19 -1.28 1.74 -0.33
N GLY A 20 -0.78 2.40 0.71
CA GLY A 20 0.56 2.13 1.21
C GLY A 20 0.78 2.67 2.61
N ASN A 21 1.91 2.28 3.19
CA ASN A 21 2.35 2.75 4.50
C ASN A 21 3.31 3.93 4.31
N PRO A 22 3.11 5.10 4.96
CA PRO A 22 4.05 6.21 4.86
C PRO A 22 5.43 5.81 5.38
N ILE A 23 6.46 6.15 4.60
CA ILE A 23 7.88 5.99 4.96
C ILE A 23 8.66 7.24 4.60
N LEU A 24 9.77 7.46 5.28
CA LEU A 24 10.73 8.53 4.99
C LEU A 24 12.01 7.94 4.38
N GLY A 25 12.54 8.65 3.38
CA GLY A 25 13.75 8.24 2.67
C GLY A 25 13.54 7.08 1.72
N MET A 26 12.38 6.97 1.06
CA MET A 26 12.11 5.93 0.06
C MET A 26 13.25 5.89 -0.98
N HIS A 27 13.78 4.68 -1.25
CA HIS A 27 14.98 4.42 -2.07
C HIS A 27 16.34 4.72 -1.41
N SER A 28 16.38 5.03 -0.11
CA SER A 28 17.63 5.13 0.67
C SER A 28 18.17 3.75 1.07
N ILE A 29 19.47 3.66 1.36
CA ILE A 29 20.07 2.47 2.02
C ILE A 29 19.46 2.19 3.41
N LYS A 30 18.89 3.22 4.04
CA LYS A 30 18.15 3.12 5.31
C LYS A 30 16.88 3.96 5.22
N GLU A 31 15.75 3.28 5.29
CA GLU A 31 14.41 3.88 5.30
C GLU A 31 13.86 3.92 6.73
N LEU A 32 12.98 4.89 7.01
CA LEU A 32 12.33 5.06 8.31
C LEU A 32 10.82 4.87 8.16
N GLY A 33 10.26 3.94 8.92
CA GLY A 33 8.82 3.68 8.97
C GLY A 33 8.26 3.77 10.39
N GLY A 34 6.97 4.12 10.49
CA GLY A 34 6.25 4.16 11.77
C GLY A 34 5.66 2.81 12.16
N VAL A 35 5.87 2.39 13.42
CA VAL A 35 5.34 1.12 13.95
C VAL A 35 3.81 1.12 13.95
N ARG A 36 3.19 2.26 14.31
CA ARG A 36 1.72 2.39 14.34
C ARG A 36 1.12 2.36 12.95
N ASP A 37 1.80 2.93 11.96
CA ASP A 37 1.32 2.97 10.59
C ASP A 37 1.30 1.55 9.98
N HIS A 38 2.29 0.72 10.33
CA HIS A 38 2.29 -0.71 10.00
C HIS A 38 1.11 -1.48 10.64
N PHE A 39 0.76 -1.16 11.89
CA PHE A 39 -0.40 -1.77 12.54
C PHE A 39 -1.73 -1.30 11.93
N ASN A 40 -1.81 -0.03 11.53
CA ASN A 40 -3.01 0.54 10.91
C ASN A 40 -3.26 -0.06 9.53
N ILE A 41 -2.23 -0.20 8.69
CA ILE A 41 -2.39 -0.81 7.36
C ILE A 41 -2.81 -2.29 7.48
N TYR A 42 -2.29 -3.03 8.46
CA TYR A 42 -2.77 -4.37 8.79
C TYR A 42 -4.28 -4.38 9.09
N ARG A 43 -4.78 -3.45 9.91
CA ARG A 43 -6.21 -3.36 10.21
C ARG A 43 -7.04 -3.03 8.96
N SER A 44 -6.55 -2.16 8.09
CA SER A 44 -7.21 -1.82 6.83
C SER A 44 -7.38 -3.06 5.95
N PHE A 45 -6.33 -3.84 5.75
CA PHE A 45 -6.42 -5.08 4.97
C PHE A 45 -7.32 -6.13 5.64
N LYS A 46 -7.22 -6.29 6.96
CA LYS A 46 -8.10 -7.21 7.70
C LYS A 46 -9.57 -6.83 7.52
N LYS A 47 -9.90 -5.53 7.61
CA LYS A 47 -11.27 -5.06 7.40
C LYS A 47 -11.72 -5.18 5.95
N PHE A 48 -10.85 -4.95 4.98
CA PHE A 48 -11.17 -5.09 3.55
C PHE A 48 -11.57 -6.52 3.18
N TYR A 49 -10.88 -7.53 3.74
CA TYR A 49 -11.19 -8.94 3.48
C TYR A 49 -12.19 -9.58 4.45
N GLU A 50 -12.66 -8.84 5.47
CA GLU A 50 -13.55 -9.33 6.53
C GLU A 50 -13.21 -10.75 7.07
N LEU A 51 -11.91 -11.00 7.30
CA LEU A 51 -11.37 -12.21 7.95
C LEU A 51 -11.55 -12.19 9.48
#